data_AF-A0A842Q6V9-F1
#
_entry.id   AF-A0A842Q6V9-F1
#
_cell.length_a   1.000
_cell.length_b   1.000
_cell.length_c   1.000
_cell.angle_alpha   90.00
_cell.angle_beta   90.00
_cell.angle_gamma   90.00
#
_symmetry.space_group_name_H-M   'P 1'
#
loop_
_entity.id
_entity.type
_entity.pdbx_description
1 polymer ?
#
loop_
_entity_poly.entity_id
_entity_poly.type
_entity_poly.pdbx_seq_one_letter_code
_entity_poly.pdbx_strand_id
1 'polypeptide(L)'
;YSSSDDKFQWYNRGGRHIDPEPCEGTGYKGNLFYSGKVLFAKEQWHNRDGDGYVFTDHKKDIGIDSIKGRWIGYKYVVYNFEQNGKTVVKMENWLDKKNDGNWIKVDENVDDGRWGDKGKKCRGAPDQIISWGGPIATFRWDNAKDVDFKNLSVREIQAQ
;
A
#
# COMPACT_ATOMS: atom_id res chain seq x y z
N TYR A 1 14.01 -9.92 7.58
CA TYR A 1 13.85 -8.72 6.74
C TYR A 1 14.14 -7.52 7.62
N SER A 2 15.16 -6.70 7.32
CA SER A 2 15.31 -5.43 8.02
C SER A 2 14.22 -4.48 7.52
N SER A 3 13.58 -3.77 8.45
CA SER A 3 12.58 -2.73 8.23
C SER A 3 13.11 -1.48 7.50
N SER A 4 14.20 -1.59 6.74
CA SER A 4 15.15 -0.51 6.46
C SER A 4 14.98 0.19 5.11
N ASP A 5 14.00 -0.16 4.29
CA ASP A 5 13.91 0.48 2.98
C ASP A 5 13.16 1.82 3.04
N ASP A 6 13.95 2.88 2.81
CA ASP A 6 13.64 4.25 2.42
C ASP A 6 12.42 4.38 1.48
N LYS A 7 11.23 4.66 2.03
CA LYS A 7 9.99 4.76 1.24
C LYS A 7 8.86 5.54 1.90
N PHE A 8 7.95 6.02 1.07
CA PHE A 8 6.56 6.22 1.46
C PHE A 8 5.84 4.86 1.49
N GLN A 9 5.11 4.59 2.56
CA GLN A 9 4.31 3.38 2.73
C GLN A 9 2.92 3.79 3.20
N TRP A 10 2.02 4.06 2.27
CA TRP A 10 0.67 4.48 2.60
C TRP A 10 -0.24 3.27 2.66
N TYR A 11 -1.14 3.23 3.64
CA TYR A 11 -1.95 2.05 3.88
C TYR A 11 -3.34 2.39 4.43
N ASN A 12 -4.26 1.46 4.25
CA ASN A 12 -5.66 1.55 4.65
C ASN A 12 -6.23 0.15 4.93
N ARG A 13 -7.55 0.08 5.18
CA ARG A 13 -8.35 -1.16 5.41
C ARG A 13 -8.18 -1.82 6.78
N GLY A 14 -7.27 -1.30 7.62
CA GLY A 14 -7.05 -1.73 9.00
C GLY A 14 -7.61 -0.81 10.07
N GLY A 15 -7.53 -1.28 11.30
CA GLY A 15 -7.69 -0.52 12.54
C GLY A 15 -6.35 -0.06 13.10
N ARG A 16 -6.13 -0.23 14.41
CA ARG A 16 -4.89 0.19 15.05
C ARG A 16 -3.73 -0.72 14.62
N HIS A 17 -2.63 -0.10 14.20
CA HIS A 17 -1.40 -0.80 13.81
C HIS A 17 -0.46 -0.90 15.02
N ILE A 18 -0.75 -1.83 15.95
CA ILE A 18 0.01 -2.04 17.20
C ILE A 18 0.21 -3.52 17.54
N ASP A 19 1.35 -3.86 18.15
CA ASP A 19 1.71 -5.25 18.48
C ASP A 19 0.69 -5.99 19.38
N PRO A 20 0.06 -5.38 20.41
CA PRO A 20 -0.89 -6.07 21.27
C PRO A 20 -2.19 -6.48 20.55
N GLU A 21 -2.55 -5.77 19.47
CA GLU A 21 -3.78 -6.01 18.69
C GLU A 21 -3.41 -6.33 17.23
N PRO A 22 -2.71 -7.46 17.00
CA PRO A 22 -2.07 -7.74 15.71
C PRO A 22 -3.08 -7.85 14.57
N CYS A 23 -4.30 -8.33 14.86
CA CYS A 23 -5.33 -8.55 13.85
C CYS A 23 -6.02 -7.26 13.40
N GLU A 24 -5.95 -6.17 14.18
CA GLU A 24 -6.41 -4.86 13.72
C GLU A 24 -5.45 -4.24 12.70
N GLY A 25 -4.16 -4.61 12.74
CA GLY A 25 -3.12 -4.12 11.85
C GLY A 25 -3.14 -4.69 10.43
N THR A 26 -4.27 -5.26 9.99
CA THR A 26 -4.44 -5.69 8.60
C THR A 26 -4.37 -4.49 7.65
N GLY A 27 -3.88 -4.68 6.42
CA GLY A 27 -3.99 -3.63 5.42
C GLY A 27 -3.29 -3.92 4.10
N TYR A 28 -3.71 -3.19 3.07
CA TYR A 28 -2.96 -3.07 1.83
C TYR A 28 -2.12 -1.80 1.86
N LYS A 29 -0.92 -1.88 1.27
CA LYS A 29 0.04 -0.78 1.26
C LYS A 29 0.57 -0.51 -0.14
N GLY A 30 0.51 0.75 -0.53
CA GLY A 30 1.20 1.27 -1.71
C GLY A 30 2.56 1.81 -1.29
N ASN A 31 3.64 1.18 -1.77
CA ASN A 31 4.99 1.64 -1.48
C ASN A 31 5.58 2.41 -2.66
N LEU A 32 6.15 3.59 -2.36
CA LEU A 32 7.01 4.37 -3.25
C LEU A 32 8.36 4.59 -2.58
N PHE A 33 9.39 3.91 -3.08
CA PHE A 33 10.74 3.98 -2.54
C PHE A 33 11.42 5.25 -3.01
N TYR A 34 12.30 5.79 -2.17
CA TYR A 34 13.01 7.03 -2.52
C TYR A 34 13.90 6.89 -3.76
N SER A 35 14.27 5.66 -4.11
CA SER A 35 14.98 5.26 -5.34
C SER A 35 14.09 5.14 -6.58
N GLY A 36 12.82 5.57 -6.53
CA GLY A 36 11.92 5.50 -7.68
C GLY A 36 11.39 4.11 -8.00
N LYS A 37 11.45 3.17 -7.05
CA LYS A 37 10.81 1.85 -7.19
C LYS A 37 9.43 1.86 -6.54
N VAL A 38 8.55 0.96 -6.97
CA VAL A 38 7.26 0.71 -6.32
C VAL A 38 7.05 -0.78 -6.08
N LEU A 39 6.20 -1.10 -5.10
CA LEU A 39 5.59 -2.41 -4.92
C LEU A 39 4.32 -2.28 -4.07
N PHE A 40 3.55 -3.35 -3.99
CA PHE A 40 2.45 -3.48 -3.05
C PHE A 40 2.81 -4.44 -1.92
N ALA A 41 2.32 -4.13 -0.72
CA ALA A 41 2.39 -5.03 0.41
C ALA A 41 0.97 -5.31 0.93
N LYS A 42 0.77 -6.53 1.40
CA LYS A 42 -0.39 -6.95 2.19
C LYS A 42 0.13 -7.36 3.55
N GLU A 43 -0.35 -6.71 4.60
CA GLU A 43 -0.11 -7.14 5.96
C GLU A 43 -1.39 -7.82 6.45
N GLN A 44 -1.34 -9.14 6.65
CA GLN A 44 -2.49 -9.93 7.09
C GLN A 44 -2.68 -9.88 8.62
N TRP A 45 -1.68 -9.40 9.33
CA TRP A 45 -1.67 -9.07 10.75
C TRP A 45 -0.35 -8.36 11.06
N HIS A 46 -0.33 -7.55 12.11
CA HIS A 46 0.83 -6.75 12.47
C HIS A 46 1.66 -7.38 13.60
N ASN A 47 2.98 -7.35 13.44
CA ASN A 47 3.93 -7.36 14.54
C ASN A 47 5.18 -6.54 14.17
N ARG A 48 6.00 -6.23 15.17
CA ARG A 48 7.31 -5.58 15.02
C ARG A 48 8.26 -6.28 14.05
N ASP A 49 8.15 -7.61 13.91
CA ASP A 49 9.06 -8.42 13.11
C ASP A 49 8.64 -8.51 11.63
N GLY A 50 7.42 -8.08 11.30
CA GLY A 50 6.90 -8.04 9.94
C GLY A 50 6.47 -9.40 9.38
N ASP A 51 6.14 -10.36 10.25
CA ASP A 51 5.83 -11.75 9.85
C ASP A 51 4.49 -11.89 9.12
N GLY A 52 3.59 -10.93 9.29
CA GLY A 52 2.31 -10.90 8.59
C GLY A 52 2.36 -10.27 7.21
N TYR A 53 3.53 -9.81 6.75
CA TYR A 53 3.67 -9.18 5.43
C TYR A 53 3.82 -10.19 4.29
N VAL A 54 3.24 -9.82 3.17
CA VAL A 54 3.40 -10.43 1.86
C VAL A 54 3.61 -9.29 0.86
N PHE A 55 4.56 -9.44 -0.06
CA PHE A 55 4.95 -8.39 -1.00
C PHE A 55 4.77 -8.84 -2.44
N THR A 56 4.56 -7.89 -3.35
CA THR A 56 4.84 -8.09 -4.77
C THR A 56 6.34 -7.86 -5.03
N ASP A 57 6.81 -8.25 -6.21
CA ASP A 57 8.15 -7.87 -6.66
C ASP A 57 8.28 -6.35 -6.81
N HIS A 58 9.51 -5.86 -6.67
CA HIS A 58 9.82 -4.46 -6.97
C HIS A 58 9.71 -4.18 -8.46
N LYS A 59 8.95 -3.14 -8.81
CA LYS A 59 8.97 -2.53 -10.12
C LYS A 59 9.91 -1.33 -10.14
N LYS A 60 10.88 -1.34 -11.06
CA LYS A 60 11.99 -0.38 -11.10
C LYS A 60 11.91 0.55 -12.32
N ASP A 61 11.36 0.07 -13.44
CA ASP A 61 11.30 0.81 -14.70
C ASP A 61 10.07 1.73 -14.80
N ILE A 62 9.78 2.48 -13.74
CA ILE A 62 8.64 3.40 -13.72
C ILE A 62 9.00 4.78 -14.28
N GLY A 63 10.22 4.95 -14.79
CA GLY A 63 10.73 6.17 -15.45
C GLY A 63 11.03 7.32 -14.50
N ILE A 64 11.56 7.01 -13.31
CA ILE A 64 12.18 7.95 -12.37
C ILE A 64 13.25 7.21 -11.55
N ASP A 65 14.45 7.77 -11.42
CA ASP A 65 15.55 7.10 -10.71
C ASP A 65 15.62 7.47 -9.21
N SER A 66 15.00 8.59 -8.84
CA SER A 66 14.92 9.07 -7.45
C SER A 66 13.84 10.14 -7.30
N ILE A 67 13.17 10.13 -6.15
CA ILE A 67 12.22 11.17 -5.73
C ILE A 67 12.83 12.15 -4.70
N LYS A 68 14.04 11.90 -4.20
CA LYS A 68 14.68 12.76 -3.18
C LYS A 68 14.94 14.15 -3.76
N GLY A 69 14.59 15.20 -3.01
CA GLY A 69 14.81 16.60 -3.39
C GLY A 69 13.93 17.09 -4.55
N ARG A 70 12.78 16.44 -4.81
CA ARG A 70 11.90 16.75 -5.93
C ARG A 70 10.46 16.88 -5.45
N TRP A 71 9.72 17.79 -6.08
CA TRP A 71 8.27 17.77 -6.01
C TRP A 71 7.73 16.70 -6.95
N ILE A 72 6.95 15.79 -6.40
CA ILE A 72 6.23 14.76 -7.13
C ILE A 72 4.79 14.69 -6.62
N GLY A 73 3.88 14.22 -7.45
CA GLY A 73 2.60 13.70 -6.99
C GLY A 73 2.69 12.19 -6.81
N TYR A 74 2.30 11.68 -5.65
CA TYR A 74 2.10 10.24 -5.42
C TYR A 74 0.66 9.99 -4.99
N LYS A 75 0.06 8.95 -5.56
CA LYS A 75 -1.31 8.56 -5.27
C LYS A 75 -1.40 7.03 -5.19
N TYR A 76 -1.90 6.55 -4.06
CA TYR A 76 -2.24 5.15 -3.82
C TYR A 76 -3.76 5.01 -3.83
N VAL A 77 -4.27 4.05 -4.61
CA VAL A 77 -5.70 3.81 -4.82
C VAL A 77 -6.01 2.36 -4.47
N VAL A 78 -7.09 2.12 -3.72
CA VAL A 78 -7.56 0.76 -3.37
C VAL A 78 -9.07 0.69 -3.49
N TYR A 79 -9.59 -0.24 -4.26
CA TYR A 79 -11.04 -0.45 -4.43
C TYR A 79 -11.39 -1.91 -4.61
N ASN A 80 -12.63 -2.25 -4.29
CA ASN A 80 -13.19 -3.56 -4.60
C ASN A 80 -13.78 -3.52 -6.01
N PHE A 81 -13.71 -4.62 -6.75
CA PHE A 81 -14.46 -4.79 -7.99
C PHE A 81 -14.85 -6.25 -8.17
N GLU A 82 -15.86 -6.50 -9.01
CA GLU A 82 -16.29 -7.85 -9.34
C GLU A 82 -15.46 -8.41 -10.51
N GLN A 83 -14.86 -9.58 -10.31
CA GLN A 83 -14.15 -10.32 -11.34
C GLN A 83 -14.65 -11.76 -11.34
N ASN A 84 -15.25 -12.19 -12.45
CA ASN A 84 -15.85 -13.52 -12.59
C ASN A 84 -16.88 -13.86 -11.48
N GLY A 85 -17.69 -12.87 -11.09
CA GLY A 85 -18.73 -13.03 -10.05
C GLY A 85 -18.19 -13.15 -8.62
N LYS A 86 -16.94 -12.74 -8.38
CA LYS A 86 -16.32 -12.67 -7.06
C LYS A 86 -15.77 -11.27 -6.82
N THR A 87 -15.97 -10.78 -5.61
CA THR A 87 -15.30 -9.56 -5.14
C THR A 87 -13.80 -9.81 -5.02
N VAL A 88 -13.01 -8.96 -5.68
CA VAL A 88 -11.55 -8.91 -5.58
C VAL A 88 -11.12 -7.49 -5.22
N VAL A 89 -9.88 -7.30 -4.75
CA VAL A 89 -9.38 -5.97 -4.35
C VAL A 89 -8.28 -5.53 -5.30
N LYS A 90 -8.46 -4.36 -5.91
CA LYS A 90 -7.46 -3.71 -6.78
C LYS A 90 -6.68 -2.66 -6.02
N MET A 91 -5.37 -2.63 -6.27
CA MET A 91 -4.46 -1.61 -5.80
C MET A 91 -3.77 -0.96 -6.99
N GLU A 92 -3.60 0.35 -6.95
CA GLU A 92 -2.89 1.09 -7.99
C GLU A 92 -1.98 2.15 -7.37
N ASN A 93 -0.77 2.26 -7.93
CA ASN A 93 0.16 3.34 -7.63
C ASN A 93 0.23 4.25 -8.85
N TRP A 94 0.03 5.54 -8.61
CA TRP A 94 0.09 6.57 -9.63
C TRP A 94 1.13 7.62 -9.25
N LEU A 95 1.82 8.14 -10.27
CA LEU A 95 2.89 9.10 -10.10
C LEU A 95 2.72 10.26 -11.08
N ASP A 96 2.81 11.47 -10.56
CA ASP A 96 3.11 12.69 -11.31
C ASP A 96 4.58 13.03 -11.03
N LYS A 97 5.46 12.65 -11.96
CA LYS A 97 6.91 12.69 -11.79
C LYS A 97 7.50 14.09 -11.71
N LYS A 98 6.78 15.08 -12.26
CA LYS A 98 7.25 16.46 -12.39
C LYS A 98 6.41 17.44 -11.57
N ASN A 99 5.38 16.94 -10.88
CA ASN A 99 4.39 17.76 -10.20
C ASN A 99 3.76 18.79 -11.14
N ASP A 100 3.41 18.35 -12.35
CA ASP A 100 2.83 19.15 -13.44
C ASP A 100 1.39 18.75 -13.80
N GLY A 101 0.80 17.83 -13.04
CA GLY A 101 -0.55 17.31 -13.23
C GLY A 101 -0.64 16.07 -14.12
N ASN A 102 0.46 15.63 -14.74
CA ASN A 102 0.46 14.45 -15.61
C ASN A 102 0.63 13.16 -14.81
N TRP A 103 -0.49 12.61 -14.35
CA TRP A 103 -0.53 11.35 -13.61
C TRP A 103 -0.41 10.14 -14.53
N ILE A 104 0.54 9.25 -14.24
CA ILE A 104 0.65 7.95 -14.88
C ILE A 104 0.46 6.83 -13.86
N LYS A 105 -0.24 5.76 -14.24
CA LYS A 105 -0.29 4.54 -13.43
C LYS A 105 1.04 3.82 -13.57
N VAL A 106 1.82 3.78 -12.50
CA VAL A 106 3.16 3.16 -12.51
C VAL A 106 3.08 1.69 -12.15
N ASP A 107 2.10 1.28 -11.36
CA ASP A 107 1.90 -0.12 -11.01
C ASP A 107 0.47 -0.43 -10.59
N GLU A 108 0.09 -1.70 -10.70
CA GLU A 108 -1.17 -2.23 -10.20
C GLU A 108 -1.03 -3.67 -9.72
N ASN A 109 -1.84 -4.05 -8.75
CA ASN A 109 -1.96 -5.43 -8.29
C ASN A 109 -3.44 -5.75 -8.00
N VAL A 110 -3.83 -7.01 -8.20
CA VAL A 110 -5.16 -7.52 -7.87
C VAL A 110 -5.01 -8.67 -6.88
N ASP A 111 -5.67 -8.54 -5.73
CA ASP A 111 -5.79 -9.64 -4.78
C ASP A 111 -7.14 -10.33 -4.97
N ASP A 112 -7.09 -11.53 -5.54
CA ASP A 112 -8.23 -12.40 -5.81
C ASP A 112 -8.32 -13.61 -4.86
N GLY A 113 -7.59 -13.55 -3.73
CA GLY A 113 -7.53 -14.63 -2.76
C GLY A 113 -6.50 -15.70 -3.12
N ARG A 114 -5.37 -15.30 -3.73
CA ARG A 114 -4.18 -16.15 -3.95
C ARG A 114 -2.89 -15.48 -3.52
N TRP A 115 -2.98 -14.31 -2.89
CA TRP A 115 -1.83 -13.53 -2.45
C TRP A 115 -1.71 -13.58 -0.93
N GLY A 116 -0.70 -14.32 -0.46
CA GLY A 116 -0.38 -14.48 0.96
C GLY A 116 -0.82 -15.83 1.55
N ASP A 117 -0.28 -16.12 2.73
CA ASP A 117 -0.47 -17.39 3.45
C ASP A 117 -0.50 -17.21 4.98
N LYS A 118 -0.48 -15.97 5.48
CA LYS A 118 -0.28 -15.61 6.89
C LYS A 118 -1.59 -15.39 7.65
N GLY A 119 -2.75 -15.40 6.99
CA GLY A 119 -4.04 -15.04 7.60
C GLY A 119 -4.53 -15.95 8.73
N LYS A 120 -4.00 -17.19 8.83
CA LYS A 120 -4.36 -18.14 9.89
C LYS A 120 -4.10 -17.61 11.31
N LYS A 121 -3.11 -16.71 11.50
CA LYS A 121 -2.82 -16.08 12.80
C LYS A 121 -4.04 -15.40 13.41
N CYS A 122 -4.87 -14.79 12.56
CA CYS A 122 -6.07 -14.07 12.94
C CYS A 122 -7.36 -14.84 12.58
N ARG A 123 -7.27 -16.17 12.48
CA ARG A 123 -8.40 -17.07 12.17
C ARG A 123 -9.05 -16.81 10.80
N GLY A 124 -8.37 -16.10 9.89
CA GLY A 124 -8.80 -15.92 8.51
C GLY A 124 -8.32 -17.06 7.61
N ALA A 125 -8.76 -17.03 6.34
CA ALA A 125 -8.15 -17.86 5.30
C ALA A 125 -6.65 -17.53 5.14
N PRO A 126 -5.80 -18.47 4.69
CA PRO A 126 -4.37 -18.22 4.51
C PRO A 126 -4.08 -17.00 3.64
N ASP A 127 -4.80 -16.86 2.54
CA ASP A 127 -4.73 -15.84 1.49
C ASP A 127 -5.84 -14.78 1.62
N GLN A 128 -6.51 -14.70 2.77
CA GLN A 128 -7.67 -13.83 3.02
C GLN A 128 -7.53 -12.43 2.41
N ILE A 129 -8.42 -12.07 1.47
CA ILE A 129 -8.50 -10.70 0.93
C ILE A 129 -9.05 -9.74 1.99
N ILE A 130 -8.65 -8.48 1.92
CA ILE A 130 -9.06 -7.41 2.85
C ILE A 130 -10.09 -6.51 2.14
N SER A 131 -11.25 -7.07 1.82
CA SER A 131 -12.31 -6.38 1.05
C SER A 131 -13.18 -5.46 1.91
N TRP A 132 -13.09 -5.54 3.23
CA TRP A 132 -13.83 -4.67 4.14
C TRP A 132 -13.26 -3.25 4.19
N GLY A 133 -14.04 -2.29 4.68
CA GLY A 133 -13.53 -0.95 5.02
C GLY A 133 -12.76 -0.97 6.35
N GLY A 134 -11.89 0.01 6.57
CA GLY A 134 -11.21 0.24 7.85
C GLY A 134 -11.37 1.69 8.30
N PRO A 135 -11.37 1.97 9.61
CA PRO A 135 -11.57 3.33 10.11
C PRO A 135 -10.37 4.27 9.87
N ILE A 136 -9.21 3.73 9.47
CA ILE A 136 -7.96 4.48 9.39
C ILE A 136 -7.35 4.38 7.97
N ALA A 137 -6.96 5.53 7.43
CA ALA A 137 -6.06 5.67 6.29
C ALA A 137 -4.81 6.43 6.74
N THR A 138 -3.63 5.93 6.40
CA THR A 138 -2.38 6.41 6.97
C THR A 138 -1.39 6.85 5.89
N PHE A 139 -0.88 8.07 6.06
CA PHE A 139 0.35 8.53 5.45
C PHE A 139 1.52 8.17 6.37
N ARG A 140 2.39 7.26 5.92
CA ARG A 140 3.63 6.89 6.62
C ARG A 140 4.82 7.00 5.66
N TRP A 141 5.97 7.35 6.22
CA TRP A 141 7.26 7.31 5.57
C TRP A 141 8.28 6.69 6.51
N ASP A 142 9.23 5.95 5.93
CA ASP A 142 10.32 5.32 6.67
C ASP A 142 11.64 6.00 6.27
N ASN A 143 12.52 6.22 7.25
CA ASN A 143 13.91 6.68 7.05
C ASN A 143 14.07 8.00 6.28
N ALA A 144 13.12 8.94 6.43
CA ALA A 144 13.30 10.34 6.01
C ALA A 144 13.36 11.25 7.23
N LYS A 145 14.40 12.10 7.28
CA LYS A 145 14.55 13.14 8.32
C LYS A 145 13.68 14.37 8.04
N ASP A 146 13.36 14.58 6.77
CA ASP A 146 12.64 15.74 6.29
C ASP A 146 11.74 15.33 5.12
N VAL A 147 10.48 15.75 5.18
CA VAL A 147 9.43 15.44 4.20
C VAL A 147 8.49 16.64 4.10
N ASP A 148 8.51 17.31 2.96
CA ASP A 148 7.60 18.42 2.67
C ASP A 148 6.36 17.95 1.90
N PHE A 149 5.20 18.47 2.29
CA PHE A 149 3.94 18.24 1.58
C PHE A 149 3.35 19.56 1.10
N LYS A 150 3.07 19.65 -0.21
CA LYS A 150 2.24 20.73 -0.77
C LYS A 150 0.76 20.47 -0.51
N ASN A 151 0.32 19.25 -0.81
CA ASN A 151 -1.08 18.85 -0.75
C ASN A 151 -1.17 17.42 -0.21
N LEU A 152 -2.05 17.21 0.75
CA LEU A 152 -2.43 15.88 1.24
C LEU A 152 -3.96 15.77 1.26
N SER A 153 -4.48 14.65 0.77
CA SER A 153 -5.91 14.37 0.85
C SER A 153 -6.18 12.88 0.87
N VAL A 154 -7.17 12.47 1.65
CA VAL A 154 -7.81 11.16 1.55
C VAL A 154 -9.20 11.37 0.95
N ARG A 155 -9.59 10.52 0.01
CA ARG A 155 -10.89 10.62 -0.68
C ARG A 155 -11.49 9.23 -0.80
N GLU A 156 -12.78 9.13 -0.53
CA GLU A 156 -13.56 7.95 -0.84
C GLU A 156 -13.79 7.88 -2.36
N ILE A 157 -13.73 6.66 -2.90
CA ILE A 157 -14.12 6.39 -4.28
C ILE A 157 -15.63 6.16 -4.26
N GLN A 158 -16.37 7.07 -4.89
CA GLN A 158 -17.83 6.94 -4.98
C GLN A 158 -18.16 5.77 -5.91
N ALA A 159 -19.08 4.90 -5.47
CA ALA A 159 -19.70 3.93 -6.37
C ALA A 159 -20.47 4.68 -7.46
N GLN A 160 -20.25 4.30 -8.72
CA GLN A 160 -21.08 4.74 -9.84
C GLN A 160 -22.32 3.87 -9.95
#